data_AF-A0A397SYP4-F1
#
_entry.id   AF-A0A397SYP4-F1
#
_cell.length_a   1.000
_cell.length_b   1.000
_cell.length_c   1.000
_cell.angle_alpha   90.00
_cell.angle_beta   90.00
_cell.angle_gamma   90.00
#
_symmetry.space_group_name_H-M   'P 1'
#
loop_
_entity.id
_entity.type
_entity.pdbx_description
1 polymer ?
#
loop_
_entity_poly.entity_id
_entity_poly.type
_entity_poly.pdbx_seq_one_letter_code
_entity_poly.pdbx_strand_id
1 'polypeptide(L)'
;MARYTSRLFSFTLIITLVFFTIITTAAVIKQPCTTEGHVEFFPDFNKDFLSGVITFSETSSGDRVTVDGIFATDIGVDGIKDDEKPLYTAELYDNKGVLLYDLTDSVFNNAIELVSFDKQYANLQICSPTNSIIGKVVVVKRDGDEIARAEIYSLLDSY
;
A
#
# COMPACT_ATOMS: atom_id res chain seq x y z
N MET A 1 75.98 10.33 -31.99
CA MET A 1 74.83 11.26 -32.14
C MET A 1 73.68 10.46 -32.74
N ALA A 2 72.61 10.18 -31.99
CA ALA A 2 71.30 10.87 -32.07
C ALA A 2 70.60 10.65 -33.44
N ARG A 3 69.31 10.35 -33.58
CA ARG A 3 68.14 10.19 -32.70
C ARG A 3 67.01 9.57 -33.55
N TYR A 4 66.06 8.95 -32.85
CA TYR A 4 64.72 8.49 -33.24
C TYR A 4 63.91 9.40 -34.18
N THR A 5 63.04 8.80 -35.02
CA THR A 5 61.62 9.18 -35.35
C THR A 5 61.14 8.25 -36.48
N SER A 6 60.36 7.20 -36.25
CA SER A 6 58.93 7.10 -35.88
C SER A 6 57.95 7.72 -36.88
N ARG A 7 57.10 6.87 -37.49
CA ARG A 7 55.65 7.01 -37.77
C ARG A 7 55.31 6.38 -39.13
N LEU A 8 54.20 5.69 -39.38
CA LEU A 8 53.16 5.05 -38.57
C LEU A 8 52.38 4.23 -39.63
N PHE A 9 52.47 2.90 -39.61
CA PHE A 9 51.50 2.08 -40.33
C PHE A 9 50.21 2.04 -39.51
N SER A 10 49.09 2.40 -40.13
CA SER A 10 47.78 2.39 -39.48
C SER A 10 47.27 0.96 -39.35
N PHE A 11 47.71 0.25 -38.31
CA PHE A 11 46.99 -0.92 -37.82
C PHE A 11 45.86 -0.41 -36.91
N THR A 12 44.73 -0.04 -37.51
CA THR A 12 43.46 0.02 -36.78
C THR A 12 43.13 -1.39 -36.33
N LEU A 13 43.53 -1.69 -35.11
CA LEU A 13 43.07 -2.81 -34.30
C LEU A 13 41.55 -2.67 -34.13
N ILE A 14 40.79 -3.31 -35.02
CA ILE A 14 39.36 -3.52 -34.81
C ILE A 14 39.28 -4.53 -33.67
N ILE A 15 39.31 -4.03 -32.43
CA ILE A 15 38.79 -4.77 -31.30
C ILE A 15 37.31 -4.95 -31.62
N THR A 16 36.97 -6.11 -32.18
CA THR A 16 35.63 -6.66 -32.13
C THR A 16 35.29 -6.84 -30.66
N LEU A 17 34.91 -5.74 -30.02
CA LEU A 17 34.02 -5.72 -28.88
C LEU A 17 32.72 -6.30 -29.42
N VAL A 18 32.68 -7.63 -29.49
CA VAL A 18 31.47 -8.38 -29.17
C VAL A 18 31.18 -7.98 -27.72
N PHE A 19 30.63 -6.79 -27.55
CA PHE A 19 29.73 -6.52 -26.47
C PHE A 19 28.69 -7.62 -26.62
N PHE A 20 28.91 -8.71 -25.91
CA PHE A 20 27.82 -9.47 -25.33
C PHE A 20 26.96 -8.39 -24.69
N THR A 21 25.93 -7.96 -25.41
CA THR A 21 24.72 -7.41 -24.85
C THR A 21 24.21 -8.51 -23.95
N ILE A 22 24.76 -8.55 -22.73
CA ILE A 22 24.17 -9.25 -21.62
C ILE A 22 22.87 -8.49 -21.45
N ILE A 23 21.82 -9.02 -22.06
CA ILE A 23 20.46 -8.63 -21.72
C ILE A 23 20.33 -9.06 -20.27
N THR A 24 20.66 -8.16 -19.34
CA THR A 24 20.26 -8.30 -17.96
C THR A 24 18.75 -8.10 -17.97
N THR A 25 18.00 -9.13 -18.38
CA THR A 25 16.63 -9.26 -17.90
C THR A 25 16.81 -9.37 -16.40
N ALA A 26 16.66 -8.26 -15.67
CA ALA A 26 16.50 -8.31 -14.24
C ALA A 26 15.43 -9.37 -14.01
N ALA A 27 15.82 -10.49 -13.40
CA ALA A 27 14.85 -11.47 -12.96
C ALA A 27 13.92 -10.69 -12.04
N VAL A 28 12.71 -10.38 -12.53
CA VAL A 28 11.65 -9.88 -11.67
C VAL A 28 11.41 -11.05 -10.74
N ILE A 29 12.02 -10.99 -9.56
CA ILE A 29 11.71 -11.88 -8.46
C ILE A 29 10.24 -11.57 -8.21
N LYS A 30 9.35 -12.42 -8.75
CA LYS A 30 7.94 -12.41 -8.38
C LYS A 30 7.94 -12.85 -6.93
N GLN A 31 8.07 -11.88 -6.02
CA GLN A 31 7.71 -12.11 -4.64
C GLN A 31 6.30 -12.71 -4.66
N PRO A 32 6.06 -13.81 -3.94
CA PRO A 32 4.71 -14.32 -3.78
C PRO A 32 3.84 -13.16 -3.28
N CYS A 33 2.71 -12.94 -3.95
CA CYS A 33 1.80 -11.90 -3.51
C CYS A 33 1.23 -12.29 -2.14
N THR A 34 1.35 -11.38 -1.18
CA THR A 34 0.70 -11.53 0.12
C THR A 34 -0.77 -11.17 -0.05
N THR A 35 -1.66 -12.02 0.44
CA THR A 35 -3.12 -11.76 0.40
C THR A 35 -3.57 -10.83 1.52
N GLU A 36 -2.63 -10.13 2.17
CA GLU A 36 -2.88 -9.24 3.29
C GLU A 36 -2.30 -7.85 3.02
N GLY A 37 -3.06 -6.84 3.42
CA GLY A 37 -2.70 -5.44 3.35
C GLY A 37 -3.09 -4.73 4.65
N HIS A 38 -2.33 -3.71 5.02
CA HIS A 38 -2.47 -3.03 6.30
C HIS A 38 -2.37 -1.52 6.12
N VAL A 39 -3.08 -0.80 6.99
CA VAL A 39 -2.95 0.64 7.16
C VAL A 39 -2.90 0.93 8.64
N GLU A 40 -1.91 1.70 9.06
CA GLU A 40 -1.74 2.14 10.45
C GLU A 40 -1.91 3.65 10.54
N PHE A 41 -2.69 4.08 11.52
CA PHE A 41 -2.88 5.47 11.89
C PHE A 41 -2.28 5.66 13.27
N PHE A 42 -1.22 6.47 13.34
CA PHE A 42 -0.61 6.85 14.60
C PHE A 42 -1.13 8.21 15.06
N PRO A 43 -1.41 8.36 16.36
CA PRO A 43 -1.99 9.59 16.92
C PRO A 43 -1.14 10.83 16.64
N ASP A 44 0.19 10.69 16.59
CA ASP A 44 1.13 11.80 16.36
C ASP A 44 1.04 12.43 14.96
N PHE A 45 0.41 11.74 14.00
CA PHE A 45 0.35 12.16 12.59
C PHE A 45 -1.05 12.53 12.12
N ASN A 46 -2.01 12.72 13.03
CA ASN A 46 -3.36 13.13 12.66
C ASN A 46 -3.98 14.12 13.66
N LYS A 47 -4.97 14.89 13.18
CA LYS A 47 -5.52 16.05 13.91
C LYS A 47 -6.27 15.69 15.20
N ASP A 48 -6.81 14.48 15.25
CA ASP A 48 -7.74 14.04 16.29
C ASP A 48 -7.08 13.02 17.24
N PHE A 49 -5.75 12.83 17.16
CA PHE A 49 -5.00 11.84 17.95
C PHE A 49 -5.58 10.42 17.86
N LEU A 50 -6.14 10.09 16.70
CA LEU A 50 -6.73 8.81 16.39
C LEU A 50 -5.62 7.75 16.24
N SER A 51 -5.72 6.66 16.99
CA SER A 51 -4.88 5.48 16.81
C SER A 51 -5.71 4.38 16.19
N GLY A 52 -5.21 3.70 15.16
CA GLY A 52 -5.95 2.59 14.60
C GLY A 52 -5.23 1.81 13.52
N VAL A 53 -5.78 0.64 13.24
CA VAL A 53 -5.30 -0.26 12.19
C VAL A 53 -6.48 -0.70 11.34
N ILE A 54 -6.28 -0.73 10.03
CA ILE A 54 -7.18 -1.39 9.10
C ILE A 54 -6.43 -2.54 8.45
N THR A 55 -7.02 -3.72 8.52
CA THR A 55 -6.50 -4.94 7.89
C THR A 55 -7.40 -5.32 6.72
N PHE A 56 -6.76 -5.70 5.62
CA PHE A 56 -7.36 -6.17 4.38
C PHE A 56 -6.91 -7.60 4.14
N SER A 57 -7.84 -8.54 3.96
CA SER A 57 -7.54 -9.94 3.68
C SER A 57 -8.27 -10.42 2.43
N GLU A 58 -7.53 -10.71 1.36
CA GLU A 58 -8.07 -11.24 0.11
C GLU A 58 -8.53 -12.69 0.29
N THR A 59 -9.77 -12.96 -0.08
CA THR A 59 -10.36 -14.30 -0.03
C THR A 59 -9.65 -15.26 -0.99
N SER A 60 -9.74 -16.57 -0.73
CA SER A 60 -9.10 -17.59 -1.56
C SER A 60 -9.57 -17.60 -3.02
N SER A 61 -10.73 -17.03 -3.32
CA SER A 61 -11.24 -16.83 -4.68
C SER A 61 -10.61 -15.63 -5.42
N GLY A 62 -9.96 -14.70 -4.70
CA GLY A 62 -9.26 -13.54 -5.28
C GLY A 62 -10.18 -12.46 -5.87
N ASP A 63 -11.48 -12.52 -5.57
CA ASP A 63 -12.50 -11.60 -6.07
C ASP A 63 -13.02 -10.63 -5.00
N ARG A 64 -12.70 -10.88 -3.72
CA ARG A 64 -13.17 -10.08 -2.58
C ARG A 64 -12.10 -9.95 -1.52
N VAL A 65 -12.15 -8.83 -0.81
CA VAL A 65 -11.30 -8.53 0.34
C VAL A 65 -12.18 -8.34 1.58
N THR A 66 -11.83 -9.02 2.67
CA THR A 66 -12.38 -8.75 4.00
C THR A 66 -11.69 -7.52 4.56
N VAL A 67 -12.44 -6.59 5.13
CA VAL A 67 -11.91 -5.35 5.71
C VAL A 67 -12.31 -5.29 7.18
N ASP A 68 -11.30 -5.20 8.05
CA ASP A 68 -11.48 -5.09 9.49
C ASP A 68 -10.72 -3.87 10.02
N GLY A 69 -11.41 -3.00 10.75
CA GLY A 69 -10.82 -1.84 11.41
C GLY A 69 -10.84 -1.98 12.92
N ILE A 70 -9.81 -1.46 13.60
CA ILE A 70 -9.77 -1.30 15.06
C ILE A 70 -9.22 0.09 15.36
N PHE A 71 -9.95 0.88 16.14
CA PHE A 71 -9.59 2.27 16.42
C PHE A 71 -9.74 2.61 17.90
N ALA A 72 -8.94 3.55 18.37
CA ALA A 72 -8.98 4.11 19.70
C ALA A 72 -8.66 5.61 19.67
N THR A 73 -9.26 6.37 20.57
CA THR A 73 -8.90 7.77 20.86
C THR A 73 -8.42 7.90 22.31
N ASP A 74 -7.94 9.08 22.70
CA ASP A 74 -7.57 9.42 24.07
C ASP A 74 -8.75 9.34 25.07
N ILE A 75 -9.97 9.60 24.59
CA ILE A 75 -11.23 9.40 25.33
C ILE A 75 -11.85 8.01 25.09
N GLY A 76 -11.10 7.10 24.45
CA GLY A 76 -11.51 5.72 24.21
C GLY A 76 -12.48 5.57 23.03
N VAL A 77 -13.43 4.65 23.19
CA VAL A 77 -14.42 4.28 22.16
C VAL A 77 -15.46 5.37 21.93
N ASP A 78 -15.84 6.09 22.97
CA ASP A 78 -16.83 7.17 22.93
C ASP A 78 -16.40 8.33 22.01
N GLY A 79 -15.10 8.42 21.72
CA GLY A 79 -14.55 9.36 20.74
C GLY A 79 -14.70 8.94 19.27
N ILE A 80 -15.25 7.75 18.99
CA ILE A 80 -15.33 7.14 17.65
C ILE A 80 -16.78 7.03 17.15
N LYS A 81 -17.74 6.80 18.04
CA LYS A 81 -19.17 6.72 17.71
C LYS A 81 -20.02 7.52 18.69
N ASP A 82 -21.08 8.13 18.16
CA ASP A 82 -22.16 8.76 18.93
C ASP A 82 -23.49 8.09 18.55
N ASP A 83 -24.25 7.60 19.53
CA ASP A 83 -25.52 6.87 19.33
C ASP A 83 -25.46 5.81 18.20
N GLU A 84 -24.45 4.95 18.23
CA GLU A 84 -24.15 3.89 17.24
C GLU A 84 -23.71 4.37 15.84
N LYS A 85 -23.64 5.68 15.58
CA LYS A 85 -23.15 6.24 14.32
C LYS A 85 -21.67 6.58 14.40
N PRO A 86 -20.85 6.17 13.40
CA PRO A 86 -19.48 6.63 13.26
C PRO A 86 -19.39 8.16 13.20
N LEU A 87 -18.52 8.75 14.01
CA LEU A 87 -18.12 10.16 13.91
C LEU A 87 -17.16 10.40 12.73
N TYR A 88 -16.55 9.32 12.23
CA TYR A 88 -15.57 9.34 11.16
C TYR A 88 -16.05 8.54 9.95
N THR A 89 -15.55 8.93 8.78
CA THR A 89 -15.65 8.16 7.54
C THR A 89 -14.27 7.69 7.11
N ALA A 90 -14.19 6.53 6.46
CA ALA A 90 -12.96 6.00 5.89
C ALA A 90 -13.15 5.78 4.40
N GLU A 91 -12.28 6.34 3.58
CA GLU A 91 -12.40 6.30 2.12
C GLU A 91 -11.08 5.85 1.48
N LEU A 92 -11.17 5.00 0.46
CA LEU A 92 -10.03 4.51 -0.30
C LEU A 92 -9.87 5.30 -1.59
N TYR A 93 -8.66 5.81 -1.83
CA TYR A 93 -8.31 6.59 -3.00
C TYR A 93 -7.14 5.98 -3.77
N ASP A 94 -7.14 6.19 -5.09
CA ASP A 94 -5.94 5.98 -5.89
C ASP A 94 -4.90 7.09 -5.69
N ASN A 95 -3.71 6.86 -6.23
CA ASN A 95 -2.58 7.79 -6.15
C ASN A 95 -2.82 9.10 -6.94
N LYS A 96 -3.93 9.21 -7.67
CA LYS A 96 -4.37 10.41 -8.39
C LYS A 96 -5.49 11.15 -7.65
N GLY A 97 -5.93 10.66 -6.49
CA GLY A 97 -7.01 11.24 -5.71
C GLY A 97 -8.41 10.87 -6.20
N VAL A 98 -8.55 9.81 -7.01
CA VAL A 98 -9.85 9.27 -7.40
C VAL A 98 -10.37 8.35 -6.31
N LEU A 99 -11.58 8.58 -5.84
CA LEU A 99 -12.26 7.71 -4.88
C LEU A 99 -12.52 6.33 -5.51
N LEU A 100 -12.05 5.28 -4.86
CA LEU A 100 -12.21 3.89 -5.28
C LEU A 100 -13.31 3.19 -4.50
N TYR A 101 -13.39 3.42 -3.19
CA TYR A 101 -14.31 2.69 -2.31
C TYR A 101 -14.58 3.46 -1.01
N ASP A 102 -15.79 3.36 -0.50
CA ASP A 102 -16.15 3.84 0.85
C ASP A 102 -16.00 2.68 1.84
N LEU A 103 -15.06 2.80 2.77
CA LEU A 103 -14.72 1.80 3.77
C LEU A 103 -15.42 2.07 5.11
N THR A 104 -16.19 3.15 5.23
CA THR A 104 -16.72 3.65 6.51
C THR A 104 -17.42 2.56 7.31
N ASP A 105 -18.36 1.86 6.69
CA ASP A 105 -19.11 0.80 7.35
C ASP A 105 -18.19 -0.37 7.74
N SER A 106 -17.35 -0.84 6.82
CA SER A 106 -16.45 -1.96 7.08
C SER A 106 -15.47 -1.69 8.21
N VAL A 107 -14.99 -0.45 8.29
CA VAL A 107 -13.99 -0.03 9.26
C VAL A 107 -14.64 0.28 10.60
N PHE A 108 -15.64 1.17 10.63
CA PHE A 108 -16.15 1.72 11.88
C PHE A 108 -17.31 0.95 12.46
N ASN A 109 -18.10 0.20 11.68
CA ASN A 109 -19.14 -0.63 12.30
C ASN A 109 -18.50 -1.69 13.21
N ASN A 110 -17.31 -2.18 12.83
CA ASN A 110 -16.52 -3.17 13.56
C ASN A 110 -15.45 -2.58 14.50
N ALA A 111 -15.08 -1.29 14.37
CA ALA A 111 -13.94 -0.67 15.07
C ALA A 111 -13.94 -0.75 16.61
N ILE A 112 -15.07 -1.07 17.22
CA ILE A 112 -15.28 -1.08 18.67
C ILE A 112 -15.35 -2.50 19.22
N GLU A 113 -15.82 -3.45 18.41
CA GLU A 113 -15.99 -4.83 18.82
C GLU A 113 -14.67 -5.57 18.56
N LEU A 114 -14.01 -6.06 19.61
CA LEU A 114 -12.80 -6.89 19.51
C LEU A 114 -13.02 -8.16 18.66
N VAL A 115 -14.27 -8.51 18.36
CA VAL A 115 -14.69 -9.60 17.50
C VAL A 115 -15.85 -9.11 16.63
N SER A 116 -15.64 -8.99 15.32
CA SER A 116 -16.73 -8.77 14.36
C SER A 116 -17.38 -10.10 13.98
N PHE A 117 -18.68 -10.21 14.22
CA PHE A 117 -19.47 -11.39 13.80
C PHE A 117 -19.89 -11.31 12.33
N ASP A 118 -20.01 -10.11 11.78
CA ASP A 118 -20.44 -9.85 10.40
C ASP A 118 -19.26 -9.32 9.57
N LYS A 119 -18.50 -10.25 8.99
CA LYS A 119 -17.40 -9.93 8.07
C LYS A 119 -17.90 -9.08 6.91
N GLN A 120 -17.28 -7.92 6.73
CA GLN A 120 -17.59 -7.00 5.64
C GLN A 120 -16.68 -7.29 4.45
N TYR A 121 -17.29 -7.59 3.30
CA TYR A 121 -16.58 -7.89 2.06
C TYR A 121 -16.63 -6.70 1.12
N ALA A 122 -15.47 -6.27 0.63
CA ALA A 122 -15.32 -5.25 -0.39
C ALA A 122 -14.91 -5.88 -1.73
N ASN A 123 -15.44 -5.34 -2.83
CA ASN A 123 -15.05 -5.71 -4.20
C ASN A 123 -13.71 -5.02 -4.57
N LEU A 124 -12.66 -5.44 -3.88
CA LEU A 124 -11.29 -4.96 -4.00
C LEU A 124 -10.36 -6.16 -4.24
N GLN A 125 -9.13 -5.89 -4.66
CA GLN A 125 -8.13 -6.94 -4.90
C GLN A 125 -6.77 -6.52 -4.34
N ILE A 126 -6.03 -7.47 -3.77
CA ILE A 126 -4.66 -7.27 -3.28
C ILE A 126 -3.68 -7.80 -4.32
N CYS A 127 -3.87 -9.03 -4.81
CA CYS A 127 -2.96 -9.68 -5.73
C CYS A 127 -3.19 -9.40 -7.22
N SER A 128 -4.05 -8.44 -7.54
CA SER A 128 -4.32 -8.02 -8.91
C SER A 128 -3.19 -7.14 -9.47
N PRO A 129 -2.52 -7.51 -10.58
CA PRO A 129 -1.43 -6.71 -11.15
C PRO A 129 -1.83 -5.30 -11.59
N THR A 130 -3.12 -5.09 -11.89
CA THR A 130 -3.63 -3.81 -12.40
C THR A 130 -4.50 -3.07 -11.38
N ASN A 131 -5.17 -3.82 -10.49
CA ASN A 131 -6.18 -3.26 -9.59
C ASN A 131 -5.83 -3.46 -8.11
N SER A 132 -4.57 -3.76 -7.79
CA SER A 132 -4.14 -3.90 -6.40
C SER A 132 -4.45 -2.65 -5.58
N ILE A 133 -4.97 -2.87 -4.38
CA ILE A 133 -5.13 -1.84 -3.35
C ILE A 133 -3.82 -1.52 -2.61
N ILE A 134 -2.77 -2.33 -2.78
CA ILE A 134 -1.45 -2.02 -2.21
C ILE A 134 -0.92 -0.73 -2.86
N GLY A 135 -0.38 0.17 -2.03
CA GLY A 135 0.07 1.50 -2.44
C GLY A 135 -1.06 2.49 -2.72
N LYS A 136 -2.33 2.12 -2.46
CA LYS A 136 -3.47 3.03 -2.44
C LYS A 136 -3.60 3.68 -1.08
N VAL A 137 -4.35 4.77 -1.01
CA VAL A 137 -4.36 5.64 0.16
C VAL A 137 -5.72 5.60 0.83
N VAL A 138 -5.75 5.29 2.12
CA VAL A 138 -6.93 5.45 2.95
C VAL A 138 -6.90 6.85 3.59
N VAL A 139 -8.03 7.53 3.51
CA VAL A 139 -8.26 8.84 4.11
C VAL A 139 -9.37 8.70 5.14
N VAL A 140 -9.07 9.13 6.37
CA VAL A 140 -10.08 9.24 7.42
C VAL A 140 -10.52 10.70 7.50
N LYS A 141 -11.83 10.91 7.57
CA LYS A 141 -12.43 12.24 7.65
C LYS A 141 -13.37 12.34 8.82
N ARG A 142 -13.55 13.57 9.31
CA ARG A 142 -14.57 13.97 10.28
C ARG A 142 -15.32 15.16 9.73
N ASP A 143 -16.64 15.10 9.68
CA ASP A 143 -17.49 16.17 9.11
C ASP A 143 -17.08 16.61 7.68
N GLY A 144 -16.48 15.70 6.91
CA GLY A 144 -15.96 15.93 5.56
C GLY A 144 -14.51 16.42 5.48
N ASP A 145 -13.91 16.83 6.59
CA ASP A 145 -12.52 17.28 6.66
C ASP A 145 -11.55 16.11 6.81
N GLU A 146 -10.48 16.09 6.01
CA GLU A 146 -9.40 15.11 6.15
C GLU A 146 -8.67 15.31 7.49
N ILE A 147 -8.71 14.27 8.33
CA ILE A 147 -8.02 14.24 9.62
C ILE A 147 -6.75 13.41 9.57
N ALA A 148 -6.74 12.33 8.78
CA ALA A 148 -5.64 11.38 8.70
C ALA A 148 -5.56 10.75 7.30
N ARG A 149 -4.36 10.34 6.92
CA ARG A 149 -4.04 9.74 5.63
C ARG A 149 -2.92 8.73 5.80
N ALA A 150 -3.10 7.54 5.26
CA ALA A 150 -2.04 6.53 5.25
C ALA A 150 -2.16 5.60 4.04
N GLU A 151 -1.01 5.09 3.59
CA GLU A 151 -0.91 4.18 2.45
C GLU A 151 -1.08 2.73 2.89
N ILE A 152 -1.76 1.91 2.08
CA ILE A 152 -1.88 0.46 2.28
C ILE A 152 -0.55 -0.19 1.92
N TYR A 153 0.04 -0.93 2.86
CA TYR A 153 1.26 -1.72 2.62
C TYR A 153 1.02 -3.21 2.89
N SER A 154 1.82 -4.05 2.24
CA SER A 154 1.88 -5.49 2.52
C SER A 154 2.82 -5.76 3.68
N LEU A 155 2.42 -6.59 4.64
CA LEU A 155 3.39 -7.19 5.57
C LEU A 155 4.16 -8.27 4.82
N LEU A 156 5.48 -8.19 4.82
CA LEU A 156 6.31 -9.27 4.30
C LEU A 156 6.21 -10.46 5.26
N ASP A 157 5.89 -11.64 4.74
CA ASP A 157 6.01 -12.88 5.51
C ASP A 157 7.44 -12.98 6.06
N SER A 158 7.60 -12.80 7.37
CA SER A 158 8.85 -13.06 8.06
C SER A 158 9.05 -14.58 8.12
N TYR A 159 9.86 -15.11 7.20
CA TYR A 159 10.36 -16.49 7.21
C TYR A 159 11.45 -16.71 8.25
#